data_AF-A0A8J4UEW2-F1
#
_entry.id   AF-A0A8J4UEW2-F1
#
_cell.length_a   1.000
_cell.length_b   1.000
_cell.length_c   1.000
_cell.angle_alpha   90.00
_cell.angle_beta   90.00
_cell.angle_gamma   90.00
#
_symmetry.space_group_name_H-M   'P 1'
#
loop_
_entity.id
_entity.type
_entity.pdbx_description
1 polymer ?
#
loop_
_entity_poly.entity_id
_entity_poly.type
_entity_poly.pdbx_seq_one_letter_code
_entity_poly.pdbx_strand_id
1 'polypeptide(L)'
;KKFQQRIQEKQKKVQELKEAVNTIKLSAQTAVEDSEIIFTELISLLEKKRSEVIELIRAQEKAELSPTERLLEEKEQEIADLQMRLTEMEQLSYTQDNIYFIQDLSPGLESLQDGRPNLAPSHISVPLEILFDGVRNSLTDLKNQVEEFCEKEFNKISLP
;
A
#
# COMPACT_ATOMS: atom_id res chain seq x y z
N LYS A 1 44.77 -68.25 6.62
CA LYS A 1 45.19 -67.29 5.56
C LYS A 1 44.00 -66.72 4.76
N LYS A 2 43.24 -67.50 3.97
CA LYS A 2 42.12 -66.97 3.13
C LYS A 2 41.01 -66.22 3.91
N PHE A 3 40.64 -66.68 5.10
CA PHE A 3 39.63 -66.03 5.94
C PHE A 3 40.10 -64.69 6.55
N GLN A 4 41.36 -64.60 6.99
CA GLN A 4 41.93 -63.35 7.53
C GLN A 4 41.96 -62.25 6.46
N GLN A 5 42.32 -62.60 5.22
CA GLN A 5 42.32 -61.66 4.10
C GLN A 5 40.91 -61.13 3.79
N ARG A 6 39.90 -62.02 3.77
CA ARG A 6 38.49 -61.61 3.63
C ARG A 6 38.01 -60.70 4.76
N ILE A 7 38.43 -60.94 6.00
CA ILE A 7 38.09 -60.07 7.13
C ILE A 7 38.70 -58.69 6.92
N GLN A 8 39.97 -58.60 6.56
CA GLN A 8 40.66 -57.34 6.31
C GLN A 8 40.03 -56.54 5.15
N GLU A 9 39.68 -57.21 4.06
CA GLU A 9 38.94 -56.61 2.94
C GLU A 9 37.58 -56.05 3.39
N LYS A 10 36.84 -56.80 4.22
CA LYS A 10 35.55 -56.34 4.76
C LYS A 10 35.73 -55.16 5.72
N GLN A 11 36.76 -55.15 6.56
CA GLN A 11 37.06 -54.02 7.44
C GLN A 11 37.39 -52.75 6.65
N LYS A 12 38.22 -52.86 5.60
CA LYS A 12 38.50 -51.75 4.69
C LYS A 12 37.21 -51.22 4.04
N LYS A 13 36.39 -52.12 3.52
CA LYS A 13 35.09 -51.76 2.91
C LYS A 13 34.15 -51.06 3.90
N VAL A 14 34.11 -51.50 5.16
CA VAL A 14 33.32 -50.85 6.20
C VAL A 14 33.81 -49.43 6.46
N GLN A 15 35.13 -49.21 6.46
CA GLN A 15 35.70 -47.88 6.66
C GLN A 15 35.36 -46.94 5.48
N GLU A 16 35.54 -47.41 4.24
CA GLU A 16 35.15 -46.67 3.03
C GLU A 16 33.65 -46.30 3.05
N LEU A 17 32.78 -47.24 3.47
CA LEU A 17 31.35 -46.98 3.57
C LEU A 17 31.01 -45.94 4.65
N LYS A 18 31.70 -45.95 5.80
CA LYS A 18 31.50 -44.93 6.84
C LYS A 18 31.87 -43.53 6.35
N GLU A 19 32.98 -43.42 5.62
CA GLU A 19 33.42 -42.16 5.02
C GLU A 19 32.43 -41.65 3.96
N ALA A 20 31.93 -42.55 3.09
CA ALA A 20 30.89 -42.22 2.13
C ALA A 20 29.60 -41.72 2.80
N VAL A 21 29.14 -42.40 3.86
CA VAL A 21 27.96 -41.99 4.63
C VAL A 21 28.14 -40.59 5.23
N ASN A 22 29.31 -40.30 5.81
CA ASN A 22 29.58 -38.98 6.37
C ASN A 22 29.62 -37.89 5.29
N THR A 23 30.21 -38.20 4.14
CA THR A 23 30.27 -37.26 3.00
C THR A 23 28.88 -36.93 2.49
N ILE A 24 28.02 -37.94 2.32
CA ILE A 24 26.62 -37.74 1.89
C ILE A 24 25.86 -36.88 2.91
N LYS A 25 26.02 -37.17 4.22
CA LYS A 25 25.37 -36.37 5.27
C LYS A 25 25.81 -34.91 5.25
N LEU A 26 27.11 -34.66 5.14
CA LEU A 26 27.64 -33.30 5.08
C LEU A 26 27.14 -32.57 3.83
N SER A 27 27.19 -33.22 2.67
CA SER A 27 26.71 -32.63 1.42
C SER A 27 25.21 -32.30 1.47
N ALA A 28 24.39 -33.18 2.07
CA ALA A 28 22.96 -32.92 2.24
C ALA A 28 22.72 -31.75 3.19
N GLN A 29 23.47 -31.67 4.29
CA GLN A 29 23.38 -30.55 5.24
C GLN A 29 23.73 -29.22 4.58
N THR A 30 24.84 -29.17 3.83
CA THR A 30 25.22 -27.96 3.08
C THR A 30 24.16 -27.55 2.07
N ALA A 31 23.60 -28.50 1.31
CA ALA A 31 22.53 -28.20 0.36
C ALA A 31 21.27 -27.62 1.03
N VAL A 32 20.94 -28.08 2.25
CA VAL A 32 19.85 -27.49 3.06
C VAL A 32 20.20 -26.07 3.49
N GLU A 33 21.39 -25.84 4.05
CA GLU A 33 21.81 -24.51 4.49
C GLU A 33 21.83 -23.49 3.35
N ASP A 34 22.37 -23.86 2.19
CA ASP A 34 22.38 -23.01 1.00
C ASP A 34 20.94 -22.70 0.53
N SER A 35 20.04 -23.68 0.60
CA SER A 35 18.63 -23.49 0.23
C SER A 35 17.93 -22.50 1.17
N GLU A 36 18.16 -22.63 2.49
CA GLU A 36 17.59 -21.72 3.50
C GLU A 36 18.07 -20.27 3.29
N ILE A 37 19.35 -20.07 2.94
CA ILE A 37 19.88 -18.74 2.60
C ILE A 37 19.16 -18.15 1.39
N ILE A 38 19.02 -18.92 0.31
CA ILE A 38 18.34 -18.46 -0.91
C ILE A 38 16.88 -18.09 -0.62
N PHE A 39 16.15 -18.92 0.13
CA PHE A 39 14.77 -18.60 0.49
C PHE A 39 14.67 -17.36 1.39
N THR A 40 15.60 -17.19 2.32
CA THR A 40 15.65 -16.00 3.18
C THR A 40 15.84 -14.72 2.35
N GLU A 41 16.74 -14.74 1.37
CA GLU A 41 16.97 -13.61 0.46
C GLU A 41 15.72 -13.28 -0.38
N LEU A 42 15.05 -14.31 -0.91
CA LEU A 42 13.81 -14.14 -1.68
C LEU A 42 12.67 -13.54 -0.84
N ILE A 43 12.51 -14.02 0.40
CA ILE A 43 11.52 -13.47 1.33
C ILE A 43 11.83 -12.00 1.62
N SER A 44 13.09 -11.67 1.92
CA SER A 44 13.50 -10.29 2.20
C SER A 44 13.24 -9.35 1.02
N LEU A 45 13.49 -9.81 -0.22
CA LEU A 45 13.17 -9.06 -1.43
C LEU A 45 11.66 -8.76 -1.52
N LEU A 46 10.82 -9.77 -1.29
CA LEU A 46 9.36 -9.62 -1.35
C LEU A 46 8.83 -8.70 -0.23
N GLU A 47 9.39 -8.78 0.97
CA GLU A 47 9.06 -7.87 2.07
C GLU A 47 9.40 -6.42 1.72
N LYS A 48 10.57 -6.18 1.14
CA LYS A 48 10.95 -4.84 0.65
C LYS A 48 9.97 -4.33 -0.40
N LYS A 49 9.60 -5.16 -1.37
CA LYS A 49 8.62 -4.80 -2.42
C LYS A 49 7.24 -4.53 -1.84
N ARG A 50 6.81 -5.30 -0.84
CA ARG A 50 5.58 -5.04 -0.09
C ARG A 50 5.62 -3.65 0.56
N SER A 51 6.70 -3.29 1.24
CA SER A 51 6.85 -1.96 1.85
C SER A 51 6.79 -0.85 0.80
N GLU A 52 7.49 -0.99 -0.32
CA GLU A 52 7.45 -0.02 -1.43
C GLU A 52 6.02 0.23 -1.94
N VAL A 53 5.22 -0.82 -2.11
CA VAL A 53 3.82 -0.71 -2.56
C VAL A 53 2.94 -0.04 -1.51
N ILE A 54 3.10 -0.36 -0.23
CA ILE A 54 2.33 0.27 0.86
C ILE A 54 2.63 1.77 0.92
N GLU A 55 3.90 2.16 0.86
CA GLU A 55 4.31 3.57 0.86
C GLU A 55 3.75 4.33 -0.35
N LEU A 56 3.73 3.70 -1.53
CA LEU A 56 3.12 4.28 -2.74
C LEU A 56 1.63 4.55 -2.55
N ILE A 57 0.89 3.60 -1.97
CA ILE A 57 -0.55 3.77 -1.68
C ILE A 57 -0.76 4.95 -0.71
N ARG A 58 0.03 5.02 0.37
CA ARG A 58 -0.06 6.11 1.37
C ARG A 58 0.32 7.46 0.81
N ALA A 59 1.32 7.51 -0.07
CA ALA A 59 1.70 8.74 -0.75
C ALA A 59 0.58 9.25 -1.65
N GLN A 60 -0.08 8.35 -2.41
CA GLN A 60 -1.22 8.71 -3.24
C GLN A 60 -2.43 9.17 -2.40
N GLU A 61 -2.78 8.42 -1.35
CA GLU A 61 -3.84 8.80 -0.41
C GLU A 61 -3.62 10.22 0.14
N LYS A 62 -2.41 10.54 0.60
CA LYS A 62 -2.08 11.87 1.10
C LYS A 62 -2.14 12.96 0.02
N ALA A 63 -1.70 12.64 -1.20
CA ALA A 63 -1.75 13.57 -2.33
C ALA A 63 -3.19 13.95 -2.72
N GLU A 64 -4.13 13.01 -2.63
CA GLU A 64 -5.55 13.25 -2.90
C GLU A 64 -6.28 13.92 -1.72
N LEU A 65 -5.92 13.60 -0.48
CA LEU A 65 -6.54 14.20 0.70
C LEU A 65 -6.15 15.66 0.90
N SER A 66 -4.87 16.03 0.69
CA SER A 66 -4.41 17.38 1.05
C SER A 66 -5.12 18.55 0.33
N PRO A 67 -5.49 18.47 -0.96
CA PRO A 67 -6.29 19.51 -1.61
C PRO A 67 -7.76 19.43 -1.20
N THR A 68 -8.27 18.23 -0.94
CA THR A 68 -9.65 17.97 -0.53
C THR A 68 -9.93 18.55 0.85
N GLU A 69 -9.05 18.32 1.82
CA GLU A 69 -9.12 18.87 3.18
C GLU A 69 -9.04 20.41 3.15
N ARG A 70 -8.17 20.98 2.32
CA ARG A 70 -8.09 22.44 2.13
C ARG A 70 -9.38 23.02 1.58
N LEU A 71 -9.98 22.36 0.58
CA LEU A 71 -11.25 22.79 0.00
C LEU A 71 -12.38 22.67 1.03
N LEU A 72 -12.37 21.63 1.87
CA LEU A 72 -13.33 21.47 2.96
C LEU A 72 -13.24 22.63 3.95
N GLU A 73 -12.04 22.97 4.42
CA GLU A 73 -11.80 24.09 5.34
C GLU A 73 -12.26 25.44 4.73
N GLU A 74 -11.97 25.68 3.45
CA GLU A 74 -12.46 26.88 2.73
C GLU A 74 -13.99 26.96 2.74
N LYS A 75 -14.68 25.84 2.52
CA LYS A 75 -16.14 25.79 2.51
C LYS A 75 -16.74 25.94 3.91
N GLU A 76 -16.11 25.38 4.95
CA GLU A 76 -16.53 25.57 6.34
C GLU A 76 -16.40 27.03 6.78
N GLN A 77 -15.32 27.72 6.39
CA GLN A 77 -15.14 29.15 6.67
C GLN A 77 -16.18 30.01 5.94
N GLU A 78 -16.45 29.73 4.66
CA GLU A 78 -17.48 30.43 3.88
C GLU A 78 -18.86 30.32 4.54
N ILE A 79 -19.21 29.14 5.06
CA ILE A 79 -20.46 28.93 5.79
C ILE A 79 -20.49 29.75 7.09
N ALA A 80 -19.40 29.75 7.86
CA ALA A 80 -19.31 30.49 9.12
C ALA A 80 -19.47 32.01 8.90
N ASP A 81 -18.82 32.55 7.87
CA ASP A 81 -18.89 33.97 7.52
C ASP A 81 -20.31 34.36 7.08
N LEU A 82 -20.97 33.51 6.28
CA LEU A 82 -22.36 33.71 5.87
C LEU A 82 -23.33 33.66 7.06
N GLN A 83 -23.14 32.74 8.00
CA GLN A 83 -23.94 32.64 9.22
C GLN A 83 -23.78 33.87 10.14
N MET A 84 -22.55 34.36 10.28
CA MET A 84 -22.25 35.59 11.03
C MET A 84 -22.97 36.78 10.40
N ARG A 85 -22.82 36.96 9.09
CA ARG A 85 -23.45 38.06 8.35
C ARG A 85 -24.98 38.00 8.37
N LEU A 86 -25.55 36.79 8.31
CA LEU A 86 -26.99 36.60 8.46
C LEU A 86 -27.47 37.06 9.85
N THR A 87 -26.75 36.68 10.91
CA THR A 87 -27.09 37.05 12.29
C THR A 87 -26.98 38.58 12.50
N GLU A 88 -25.96 39.22 11.95
CA GLU A 88 -25.82 40.69 11.97
C GLU A 88 -26.98 41.39 11.26
N MET A 89 -27.37 40.89 10.07
CA MET A 89 -28.52 41.43 9.34
C MET A 89 -29.84 41.27 10.11
N GLU A 90 -30.06 40.12 10.75
CA GLU A 90 -31.23 39.88 11.59
C GLU A 90 -31.27 40.89 12.76
N GLN A 91 -30.16 41.10 13.46
CA GLN A 91 -30.08 42.06 14.58
C GLN A 91 -30.37 43.50 14.14
N LEU A 92 -29.84 43.93 13.01
CA LEU A 92 -30.10 45.27 12.45
C LEU A 92 -31.57 45.46 12.07
N SER A 93 -32.24 44.40 11.59
CA SER A 93 -33.67 44.46 11.24
C SER A 93 -34.59 44.74 12.43
N TYR A 94 -34.19 44.35 13.65
CA TYR A 94 -34.98 44.57 14.86
C TYR A 94 -34.76 45.95 15.50
N THR A 95 -33.67 46.65 15.14
CA THR A 95 -33.23 47.88 15.81
C THR A 95 -33.44 49.15 14.99
N GLN A 96 -33.67 49.04 13.68
CA GLN A 96 -33.69 50.18 12.75
C GLN A 96 -35.08 50.35 12.10
N ASP A 97 -35.52 51.61 11.90
CA ASP A 97 -36.76 51.91 11.18
C ASP A 97 -36.70 51.31 9.76
N ASN A 98 -37.74 50.56 9.38
CA ASN A 98 -37.77 49.69 8.20
C ASN A 98 -37.37 50.40 6.90
N ILE A 99 -37.64 51.71 6.78
CA ILE A 99 -37.28 52.50 5.59
C ILE A 99 -35.76 52.76 5.51
N TYR A 100 -35.10 53.03 6.65
CA TYR A 100 -33.66 53.27 6.71
C TYR A 100 -32.86 51.97 6.58
N PHE A 101 -33.36 50.87 7.16
CA PHE A 101 -32.77 49.54 7.04
C PHE A 101 -32.64 49.10 5.56
N ILE A 102 -33.69 49.32 4.76
CA ILE A 102 -33.69 48.93 3.34
C ILE A 102 -32.71 49.77 2.50
N GLN A 103 -32.56 51.07 2.81
CA GLN A 103 -31.61 51.94 2.13
C GLN A 103 -30.16 51.59 2.46
N ASP A 104 -29.87 51.23 3.72
CA ASP A 104 -28.52 50.85 4.18
C ASP A 104 -28.11 49.44 3.71
N LEU A 105 -29.08 48.53 3.56
CA LEU A 105 -28.86 47.18 3.02
C LEU A 105 -28.64 47.13 1.50
N SER A 106 -29.17 48.11 0.75
CA SER A 106 -29.08 48.12 -0.72
C SER A 106 -27.64 47.96 -1.26
N PRO A 107 -26.62 48.70 -0.78
CA PRO A 107 -25.23 48.48 -1.19
C PRO A 107 -24.62 47.17 -0.65
N GLY A 108 -25.10 46.66 0.50
CA GLY A 108 -24.64 45.39 1.07
C GLY A 108 -25.10 44.16 0.28
N LEU A 109 -26.31 44.22 -0.29
CA LEU A 109 -26.91 43.20 -1.15
C LEU A 109 -26.19 43.04 -2.50
N GLU A 110 -25.56 44.09 -3.02
CA GLU A 110 -24.73 44.02 -4.23
C GLU A 110 -23.44 43.20 -3.97
N SER A 111 -22.87 43.26 -2.76
CA SER A 111 -21.73 42.40 -2.38
C SER A 111 -22.11 40.93 -2.17
N LEU A 112 -23.38 40.64 -1.87
CA LEU A 112 -23.90 39.26 -1.79
C LEU A 112 -24.09 38.64 -3.18
N GLN A 113 -24.24 39.45 -4.23
CA GLN A 113 -24.31 38.98 -5.62
C GLN A 113 -22.94 38.59 -6.19
N ASP A 114 -21.83 39.06 -5.61
CA ASP A 114 -20.48 38.63 -5.96
C ASP A 114 -20.19 37.19 -5.47
N GLY A 115 -21.00 36.69 -4.53
CA GLY A 115 -21.13 35.28 -4.16
C GLY A 115 -21.95 34.46 -5.17
N ARG A 116 -21.77 34.71 -6.47
CA ARG A 116 -22.32 33.82 -7.50
C ARG A 116 -21.75 32.43 -7.21
N PRO A 117 -22.56 31.36 -7.11
CA PRO A 117 -22.02 30.04 -6.89
C PRO A 117 -21.05 29.78 -8.04
N ASN A 118 -19.75 29.70 -7.73
CA ASN A 118 -18.79 29.17 -8.67
C ASN A 118 -19.22 27.72 -8.89
N LEU A 119 -20.10 27.51 -9.88
CA LEU A 119 -20.51 26.22 -10.43
C LEU A 119 -19.34 25.57 -11.18
N ALA A 120 -18.10 25.90 -10.83
CA ALA A 120 -16.99 25.04 -11.12
C ALA A 120 -17.36 23.69 -10.47
N PRO A 121 -17.37 22.59 -11.23
CA PRO A 121 -17.69 21.30 -10.66
C PRO A 121 -16.76 21.12 -9.49
N SER A 122 -17.31 21.02 -8.28
CA SER A 122 -16.54 20.50 -7.16
C SER A 122 -16.08 19.14 -7.64
N HIS A 123 -14.77 18.99 -7.85
CA HIS A 123 -14.12 17.75 -8.24
C HIS A 123 -14.24 16.78 -7.05
N ILE A 124 -15.47 16.45 -6.67
CA ILE A 124 -15.76 15.50 -5.63
C ILE A 124 -16.06 14.20 -6.33
N SER A 125 -15.19 13.25 -6.04
CA SER A 125 -15.39 11.83 -6.22
C SER A 125 -15.03 11.30 -7.60
N VAL A 126 -13.73 11.12 -7.82
CA VAL A 126 -13.35 9.77 -8.26
C VAL A 126 -13.60 8.88 -7.04
N PRO A 127 -14.51 7.88 -7.11
CA PRO A 127 -14.72 6.97 -6.00
C PRO A 127 -13.37 6.37 -5.60
N LEU A 128 -12.98 6.51 -4.32
CA LEU A 128 -11.71 5.99 -3.80
C LEU A 128 -11.53 4.49 -4.12
N GLU A 129 -12.64 3.76 -4.26
CA GLU A 129 -12.70 2.37 -4.70
C GLU A 129 -12.01 2.17 -6.06
N ILE A 130 -12.23 3.06 -7.03
CA ILE A 130 -11.66 2.95 -8.39
C ILE A 130 -10.16 3.30 -8.40
N LEU A 131 -9.70 4.17 -7.49
CA LEU A 131 -8.32 4.67 -7.49
C LEU A 131 -7.29 3.57 -7.21
N PHE A 132 -7.64 2.61 -6.35
CA PHE A 132 -6.75 1.52 -5.96
C PHE A 132 -7.08 0.17 -6.60
N ASP A 133 -8.16 0.09 -7.39
CA ASP A 133 -8.51 -1.10 -8.18
C ASP A 133 -7.35 -1.52 -9.10
N GLY A 134 -6.69 -0.55 -9.74
CA GLY A 134 -5.52 -0.82 -10.59
C GLY A 134 -4.40 -1.50 -9.81
N VAL A 135 -4.06 -0.99 -8.62
CA VAL A 135 -3.02 -1.56 -7.75
C VAL A 135 -3.40 -2.97 -7.32
N ARG A 136 -4.66 -3.19 -6.89
CA ARG A 136 -5.14 -4.52 -6.49
C ARG A 136 -5.10 -5.52 -7.65
N ASN A 137 -5.54 -5.12 -8.84
CA ASN A 137 -5.54 -5.98 -10.02
C ASN A 137 -4.10 -6.34 -10.42
N SER A 138 -3.20 -5.36 -10.50
CA SER A 138 -1.78 -5.62 -10.80
C SER A 138 -1.09 -6.51 -9.75
N LEU A 139 -1.42 -6.36 -8.46
CA LEU A 139 -0.91 -7.26 -7.41
C LEU A 139 -1.48 -8.68 -7.53
N THR A 140 -2.73 -8.83 -7.97
CA THR A 140 -3.34 -10.13 -8.24
C THR A 140 -2.66 -10.82 -9.42
N ASP A 141 -2.39 -10.08 -10.50
CA ASP A 141 -1.65 -10.59 -11.65
C ASP A 141 -0.22 -10.98 -11.29
N LEU A 142 0.47 -10.15 -10.49
CA LEU A 142 1.80 -10.45 -9.98
C LEU A 142 1.80 -11.73 -9.14
N LYS A 143 0.82 -11.88 -8.23
CA LYS A 143 0.67 -13.09 -7.42
C LYS A 143 0.56 -14.33 -8.32
N ASN A 144 -0.35 -14.31 -9.30
CA ASN A 144 -0.56 -15.45 -10.19
C ASN A 144 0.72 -15.79 -10.99
N GLN A 145 1.45 -14.77 -11.47
CA GLN A 145 2.72 -14.96 -12.19
C GLN A 145 3.81 -15.57 -11.28
N VAL A 146 3.90 -15.13 -10.03
CA VAL A 146 4.85 -15.70 -9.06
C VAL A 146 4.48 -17.15 -8.75
N GLU A 147 3.20 -17.48 -8.57
CA GLU A 147 2.73 -18.85 -8.34
C GLU A 147 3.07 -19.75 -9.54
N GLU A 148 2.75 -19.34 -10.78
CA GLU A 148 3.07 -20.09 -11.99
C GLU A 148 4.58 -20.28 -12.18
N PHE A 149 5.36 -19.21 -11.95
CA PHE A 149 6.82 -19.26 -12.01
C PHE A 149 7.38 -20.25 -11.00
N CYS A 150 6.90 -20.20 -9.76
CA CYS A 150 7.29 -21.13 -8.72
C CYS A 150 6.99 -22.57 -9.14
N GLU A 151 5.76 -22.89 -9.55
CA GLU A 151 5.42 -24.25 -10.00
C GLU A 151 6.37 -24.73 -11.11
N LYS A 152 6.65 -23.89 -12.10
CA LYS A 152 7.52 -24.23 -13.23
C LYS A 152 8.98 -24.46 -12.81
N GLU A 153 9.54 -23.62 -11.95
CA GLU A 153 10.95 -23.73 -11.57
C GLU A 153 11.17 -24.77 -10.48
N PHE A 154 10.27 -24.90 -9.50
CA PHE A 154 10.38 -25.92 -8.46
C PHE A 154 10.25 -27.33 -9.01
N ASN A 155 9.45 -27.54 -10.06
CA ASN A 155 9.36 -28.83 -10.74
C ASN A 155 10.68 -29.28 -11.40
N LYS A 156 11.64 -28.36 -11.62
CA LYS A 156 12.97 -28.70 -12.16
C LYS A 156 13.97 -29.05 -11.06
N ILE A 157 13.66 -28.74 -9.80
CA ILE A 157 14.50 -29.10 -8.67
C ILE A 157 14.31 -30.59 -8.43
N SER A 158 15.23 -31.37 -8.98
CA SER A 158 15.26 -32.82 -8.81
C SER A 158 16.49 -33.19 -7.99
N LEU A 159 16.30 -34.07 -7.01
CA LEU A 159 17.40 -34.75 -6.37
C LEU A 159 17.90 -35.87 -7.31
N PRO A 160 19.23 -36.08 -7.41
CA PRO A 160 19.80 -37.18 -8.19
C PRO A 160 19.36 -38.56 -7.69
#